data_AF-A0A2W6Z6C2-F1
#
_entry.id   AF-A0A2W6Z6C2-F1
#
_cell.length_a   1.000
_cell.length_b   1.000
_cell.length_c   1.000
_cell.angle_alpha   90.00
_cell.angle_beta   90.00
_cell.angle_gamma   90.00
#
_symmetry.space_group_name_H-M   'P 1'
#
loop_
_entity.id
_entity.type
_entity.pdbx_description
1 polymer ?
#
loop_
_entity_poly.entity_id
_entity_poly.type
_entity_poly.pdbx_seq_one_letter_code
_entity_poly.pdbx_strand_id
1 'polypeptide(L)'
;FSVPATEPLTLELFMQQSPLREQTQLAMGAWRSLIERIVTKGVIRGELQPTVEAATVATILIATIEGGIMLSKLYDDPDHLDRALDHLKTYVQQQLAILS
;
A
#
# COMPACT_ATOMS: atom_id res chain seq x y z
N PHE A 1 -20.58 -6.78 -41.82
CA PHE A 1 -20.40 -7.57 -40.58
C PHE A 1 -20.17 -6.60 -39.45
N SER A 2 -21.20 -6.37 -38.64
CA SER A 2 -21.11 -5.49 -37.47
C SER A 2 -20.65 -6.33 -36.30
N VAL A 3 -19.50 -6.01 -35.73
CA VAL A 3 -19.06 -6.60 -34.45
C VAL A 3 -19.98 -6.02 -33.37
N PRO A 4 -20.67 -6.85 -32.56
CA PRO A 4 -21.56 -6.34 -31.53
C PRO A 4 -20.74 -5.77 -30.36
N ALA A 5 -21.22 -4.64 -29.84
CA ALA A 5 -20.67 -3.90 -28.71
C ALA A 5 -20.93 -4.65 -27.39
N THR A 6 -20.21 -5.75 -27.15
CA THR A 6 -20.33 -6.55 -25.92
C THR A 6 -18.97 -6.93 -25.33
N GLU A 7 -18.02 -6.02 -25.11
CA GLU A 7 -16.80 -6.38 -24.35
C GLU A 7 -16.21 -5.27 -23.42
N PRO A 8 -16.99 -4.67 -22.50
CA PRO A 8 -16.39 -4.12 -21.27
C PRO A 8 -16.18 -5.20 -20.20
N LEU A 9 -17.12 -6.15 -20.10
CA LEU A 9 -17.15 -7.17 -19.05
C LEU A 9 -16.06 -8.24 -19.18
N THR A 10 -15.59 -8.54 -20.39
CA THR A 10 -14.57 -9.58 -20.59
C THR A 10 -13.20 -9.12 -20.11
N LEU A 11 -12.81 -7.87 -20.35
CA LEU A 11 -11.53 -7.31 -19.88
C LEU A 11 -11.44 -7.21 -18.34
N GLU A 12 -12.51 -6.79 -17.66
CA GLU A 12 -12.56 -6.78 -16.19
C GLU A 12 -12.49 -8.19 -15.59
N LEU A 13 -13.19 -9.15 -16.20
CA LEU A 13 -13.18 -10.55 -15.77
C LEU A 13 -11.82 -11.22 -16.03
N PHE A 14 -11.16 -10.91 -17.15
CA PHE A 14 -9.79 -11.38 -17.45
C PHE A 14 -8.77 -10.83 -16.46
N MET A 15 -8.86 -9.55 -16.09
CA MET A 15 -8.02 -8.97 -15.03
C MET A 15 -8.29 -9.64 -13.68
N GLN A 16 -9.52 -10.12 -13.42
CA GLN A 16 -9.86 -10.88 -12.21
C GLN A 16 -9.29 -12.30 -12.16
N GLN A 17 -9.00 -12.92 -13.30
CA GLN A 17 -8.60 -14.34 -13.39
C GLN A 17 -7.16 -14.56 -13.90
N SER A 18 -6.39 -13.48 -14.06
CA SER A 18 -5.03 -13.56 -14.61
C SER A 18 -4.01 -14.12 -13.59
N PRO A 19 -3.10 -15.02 -14.00
CA PRO A 19 -1.96 -15.44 -13.17
C PRO A 19 -1.10 -14.27 -12.64
N LEU A 20 -1.08 -13.14 -13.36
CA LEU A 20 -0.40 -11.92 -12.90
C LEU A 20 -1.08 -11.30 -11.67
N ARG A 21 -2.41 -11.39 -11.58
CA ARG A 21 -3.15 -10.90 -10.41
C ARG A 21 -2.84 -11.73 -9.18
N GLU A 22 -2.84 -13.05 -9.30
CA GLU A 22 -2.52 -13.94 -8.18
C GLU A 22 -1.10 -13.69 -7.65
N GLN A 23 -0.12 -13.60 -8.54
CA GLN A 23 1.27 -13.31 -8.15
C GLN A 23 1.40 -11.92 -7.51
N THR A 24 0.70 -10.92 -8.04
CA THR A 24 0.68 -9.57 -7.44
C THR A 24 0.04 -9.59 -6.06
N GLN A 25 -1.06 -10.33 -5.88
CA GLN A 25 -1.71 -10.49 -4.57
C GLN A 25 -0.82 -11.19 -3.56
N LEU A 26 -0.07 -12.21 -3.97
CA LEU A 26 0.90 -12.89 -3.11
C LEU A 26 2.02 -11.95 -2.67
N ALA A 27 2.60 -11.19 -3.60
CA ALA A 27 3.66 -10.22 -3.30
C ALA A 27 3.15 -9.10 -2.36
N MET A 28 1.99 -8.53 -2.66
CA MET A 28 1.36 -7.49 -1.82
C MET A 28 0.97 -8.04 -0.45
N GLY A 29 0.48 -9.28 -0.39
CA GLY A 29 0.17 -9.98 0.86
C GLY A 29 1.41 -10.22 1.72
N ALA A 30 2.53 -10.61 1.10
CA ALA A 30 3.81 -10.76 1.81
C ALA A 30 4.34 -9.43 2.34
N TRP A 31 4.26 -8.35 1.56
CA TRP A 31 4.67 -7.02 1.98
C TRP A 31 3.80 -6.50 3.14
N ARG A 32 2.48 -6.61 3.02
CA ARG A 32 1.53 -6.30 4.09
C ARG A 32 1.85 -7.07 5.37
N SER A 33 2.03 -8.39 5.27
CA SER A 33 2.33 -9.25 6.42
C SER A 33 3.65 -8.88 7.10
N LEU A 34 4.66 -8.48 6.31
CA LEU A 34 5.93 -8.00 6.84
C LEU A 34 5.75 -6.73 7.68
N ILE A 35 5.01 -5.75 7.16
CA ILE A 35 4.74 -4.50 7.88
C ILE A 35 3.94 -4.78 9.15
N GLU A 36 2.86 -5.56 9.06
CA GLU A 36 2.03 -5.90 10.21
C GLU A 36 2.89 -6.53 11.33
N ARG A 37 3.79 -7.46 10.97
CA ARG A 37 4.70 -8.09 11.94
C ARG A 37 5.68 -7.10 12.57
N ILE A 38 6.17 -6.11 11.83
CA ILE A 38 7.06 -5.08 12.37
C ILE A 38 6.31 -4.21 13.38
N VAL A 39 5.11 -3.75 13.01
CA VAL A 39 4.26 -2.90 13.87
C VAL A 39 3.88 -3.64 15.15
N THR A 40 3.41 -4.89 15.05
CA THR A 40 3.06 -5.71 16.22
C THR A 40 4.26 -5.90 17.15
N LYS A 41 5.47 -6.12 16.61
CA LYS A 41 6.69 -6.20 17.43
C LYS A 41 7.02 -4.88 18.11
N GLY A 42 6.87 -3.76 17.42
CA GLY A 42 7.08 -2.43 18.00
C GLY A 42 6.12 -2.17 19.17
N VAL A 43 4.85 -2.55 19.04
CA VAL A 43 3.86 -2.47 20.14
C VAL A 43 4.27 -3.36 21.32
N ILE A 44 4.63 -4.62 21.07
CA ILE A 44 5.07 -5.56 22.13
C ILE A 44 6.30 -5.04 22.88
N ARG A 45 7.22 -4.36 22.18
CA ARG A 45 8.44 -3.79 22.75
C ARG A 45 8.24 -2.44 23.44
N GLY A 46 7.05 -1.85 23.35
CA GLY A 46 6.79 -0.49 23.84
C GLY A 46 7.46 0.60 23.01
N GLU A 47 7.81 0.31 21.75
CA GLU A 47 8.34 1.30 20.80
C GLU A 47 7.20 2.09 20.14
N LEU A 48 6.02 1.45 19.97
CA LEU A 48 4.81 2.03 19.38
C LEU A 48 3.65 2.02 20.37
N GLN A 49 2.71 2.95 20.21
CA GLN A 49 1.54 3.06 21.08
C GLN A 49 0.70 1.76 21.05
N PRO A 50 0.16 1.33 22.21
CA PRO A 50 -0.62 0.09 22.30
C PRO A 50 -1.94 0.10 21.52
N THR A 51 -2.42 1.29 21.14
CA THR A 51 -3.63 1.49 20.34
C THR A 51 -3.38 1.39 18.83
N VAL A 52 -2.14 1.15 18.40
CA VAL A 52 -1.79 1.06 16.97
C VAL A 52 -2.27 -0.27 16.39
N GLU A 53 -3.15 -0.19 15.39
CA GLU A 53 -3.62 -1.35 14.63
C GLU A 53 -2.70 -1.63 13.43
N ALA A 54 -2.00 -2.77 13.48
CA ALA A 54 -0.97 -3.15 12.51
C ALA A 54 -1.49 -3.22 11.06
N ALA A 55 -2.71 -3.73 10.86
CA ALA A 55 -3.34 -3.83 9.55
C ALA A 55 -3.67 -2.46 8.94
N THR A 56 -4.07 -1.50 9.78
CA THR A 56 -4.31 -0.11 9.36
C THR A 56 -3.00 0.56 8.93
N VAL A 57 -1.94 0.41 9.72
CA VAL A 57 -0.62 0.97 9.38
C VAL A 57 -0.09 0.39 8.07
N ALA A 58 -0.20 -0.93 7.87
CA ALA A 58 0.22 -1.57 6.63
C ALA A 58 -0.55 -1.05 5.42
N THR A 59 -1.86 -0.87 5.55
CA THR A 59 -2.71 -0.32 4.48
C THR A 59 -2.31 1.10 4.12
N ILE A 60 -2.12 1.98 5.12
CA ILE A 60 -1.75 3.39 4.91
C ILE A 60 -0.37 3.49 4.25
N LEU A 61 0.63 2.74 4.74
CA LEU A 61 1.97 2.76 4.18
C LEU A 61 1.98 2.31 2.71
N ILE A 62 1.38 1.16 2.41
CA ILE A 62 1.36 0.61 1.04
C ILE A 62 0.62 1.56 0.09
N ALA A 63 -0.60 1.99 0.46
CA ALA A 63 -1.40 2.85 -0.40
C ALA A 63 -0.72 4.19 -0.69
N THR A 64 -0.06 4.77 0.31
CA THR A 64 0.62 6.06 0.17
C THR A 64 1.89 5.95 -0.68
N ILE A 65 2.68 4.89 -0.49
CA ILE A 65 3.89 4.64 -1.30
C ILE A 65 3.51 4.35 -2.75
N GLU A 66 2.58 3.43 -2.99
CA GLU A 66 2.18 3.06 -4.35
C GLU A 66 1.49 4.23 -5.07
N GLY A 67 0.69 5.02 -4.36
CA GLY A 67 0.12 6.26 -4.89
C GLY A 67 1.20 7.29 -5.23
N GLY A 68 2.21 7.45 -4.39
CA GLY A 68 3.37 8.32 -4.64
C GLY A 68 4.18 7.89 -5.87
N ILE A 69 4.45 6.59 -6.00
CA ILE A 69 5.12 6.01 -7.18
C ILE A 69 4.29 6.25 -8.44
N MET A 70 2.98 5.99 -8.37
CA MET A 70 2.06 6.18 -9.49
C MET A 70 2.04 7.64 -9.95
N LEU A 71 1.88 8.60 -9.03
CA LEU A 71 1.88 10.03 -9.35
C LEU A 71 3.22 10.47 -9.92
N SER A 72 4.33 10.01 -9.35
CA SER A 72 5.67 10.39 -9.83
C SER A 72 5.90 9.96 -11.28
N LYS A 73 5.46 8.74 -11.63
CA LYS A 73 5.54 8.24 -13.00
C LYS A 73 4.56 8.94 -13.95
N LEU A 74 3.36 9.30 -13.47
CA LEU A 74 2.33 9.94 -14.27
C LEU A 74 2.75 11.37 -14.70
N TYR A 75 3.40 12.10 -13.79
CA TYR A 75 3.79 13.49 -14.01
C TYR A 75 5.27 13.68 -14.37
N ASP A 76 6.06 12.61 -14.42
CA ASP A 76 7.52 12.65 -14.59
C ASP A 76 8.21 13.56 -13.56
N ASP A 77 7.68 13.56 -12.33
CA ASP A 77 8.13 14.37 -11.19
C ASP A 77 8.34 13.47 -9.95
N PRO A 78 9.60 13.19 -9.55
CA PRO A 78 9.88 12.32 -8.41
C PRO A 78 9.41 12.90 -7.07
N ASP A 79 9.17 14.21 -6.99
CA ASP A 79 8.81 14.88 -5.74
C ASP A 79 7.49 14.34 -5.14
N HIS A 80 6.61 13.74 -5.94
CA HIS A 80 5.39 13.13 -5.43
C HIS A 80 5.65 11.98 -4.47
N LEU A 81 6.64 11.12 -4.77
CA LEU A 81 7.05 10.05 -3.88
C LEU A 81 7.77 10.62 -2.64
N ASP A 82 8.64 11.62 -2.83
CA ASP A 82 9.36 12.23 -1.71
C ASP A 82 8.39 12.85 -0.69
N ARG A 83 7.38 13.60 -1.17
CA ARG A 83 6.31 14.15 -0.32
C ARG A 83 5.53 13.06 0.40
N ALA A 84 5.24 11.95 -0.26
CA ALA A 84 4.56 10.81 0.34
C ALA A 84 5.41 10.16 1.45
N LEU A 85 6.71 9.98 1.22
CA LEU A 85 7.65 9.43 2.21
C LEU A 85 7.83 10.37 3.42
N ASP A 86 7.94 11.67 3.19
CA ASP A 86 8.04 12.67 4.26
C ASP A 86 6.78 12.70 5.15
N HIS A 87 5.61 12.59 4.53
CA HIS A 87 4.35 12.45 5.26
C HIS A 87 4.35 11.16 6.11
N LEU A 88 4.75 10.02 5.54
CA LEU A 88 4.79 8.75 6.27
C LEU A 88 5.80 8.76 7.42
N LYS A 89 6.95 9.41 7.24
CA LYS A 89 7.94 9.59 8.32
C LYS A 89 7.33 10.37 9.48
N THR A 90 6.63 11.47 9.18
CA THR A 90 5.93 12.28 10.17
C THR A 90 4.83 11.49 10.86
N TYR A 91 4.03 10.74 10.11
CA TYR A 91 2.99 9.84 10.62
C TYR A 91 3.56 8.83 11.62
N VAL A 92 4.64 8.13 11.27
CA VAL A 92 5.28 7.16 12.17
C VAL A 92 5.77 7.84 13.46
N GLN A 93 6.45 8.98 13.33
CA GLN A 93 7.06 9.68 14.46
C GLN A 93 6.05 10.34 15.40
N GLN A 94 4.97 10.91 14.86
CA GLN A 94 4.04 11.72 15.64
C GLN A 94 2.79 10.96 16.06
N GLN A 95 2.37 9.95 15.30
CA GLN A 95 1.11 9.24 15.55
C GLN A 95 1.29 7.80 16.02
N LEU A 96 2.42 7.14 15.70
CA LEU A 96 2.63 5.74 16.07
C LEU A 96 3.60 5.58 17.24
N ALA A 97 4.68 6.35 17.28
CA ALA A 97 5.67 6.27 18.34
C ALA A 97 5.06 6.67 19.69
N ILE A 98 5.54 6.04 20.76
CA ILE A 98 5.34 6.57 22.11
C ILE A 98 6.27 7.78 22.22
N LEU A 99 5.70 8.96 22.47
CA LEU A 99 6.48 10.18 22.71
C LEU A 99 7.50 9.91 23.83
N SER A 100 8.78 9.96 23.50
CA SER A 100 9.89 10.04 24.45
C SER A 100 10.13 11.47 24.89
#